data_AF-A0A1V4RWC3-F1
#
_entry.id   AF-A0A1V4RWC3-F1
#
_cell.length_a   1.000
_cell.length_b   1.000
_cell.length_c   1.000
_cell.angle_alpha   90.00
_cell.angle_beta   90.00
_cell.angle_gamma   90.00
#
_symmetry.space_group_name_H-M   'P 1'
#
loop_
_entity.id
_entity.type
_entity.pdbx_description
1 polymer ?
#
loop_
_entity_poly.entity_id
_entity_poly.type
_entity_poly.pdbx_seq_one_letter_code
_entity_poly.pdbx_strand_id
1 'polypeptide(L)'
;NVWIPNPKVWVQYESDLGERSAVDFENGVVRIQLLIFAAADPYSDEVKAHLEQGVRNLVLAESKDPIEMIRGQESLGSKKGKERQKLLVLEHSPHPLKLDEKPKPNARDPLLLGQIRMSDGRLVSKDILPDYARELVQSKDFKVEKIKGADGNERLAVALEFQLIPEHLEVRAKRYRPIVQDYAEKYSIYPPLIFAVIHTESAFNPRARSGTPAYGLIDAVGASRGSPGCA
;
A
#
# COMPACT_ATOMS: atom_id res chain seq x y z
N ASN A 1 -16.53 -6.75 -4.83
CA ASN A 1 -15.81 -5.45 -4.84
C ASN A 1 -14.62 -5.52 -3.87
N VAL A 2 -13.68 -6.44 -4.08
CA VAL A 2 -12.52 -6.65 -3.17
C VAL A 2 -11.26 -6.24 -3.92
N TRP A 3 -10.42 -5.40 -3.29
CA TRP A 3 -9.11 -5.02 -3.81
C TRP A 3 -8.08 -6.06 -3.38
N ILE A 4 -7.41 -6.66 -4.37
CA ILE A 4 -6.46 -7.75 -4.15
C ILE A 4 -5.05 -7.15 -4.29
N PRO A 5 -4.20 -7.24 -3.24
CA PRO A 5 -2.82 -6.82 -3.35
C PRO A 5 -2.05 -7.71 -4.33
N ASN A 6 -1.06 -7.14 -5.00
CA ASN A 6 -0.14 -7.87 -5.87
C ASN A 6 1.30 -7.32 -5.65
N PRO A 7 2.32 -7.87 -6.32
CA PRO A 7 3.70 -7.43 -6.10
C PRO A 7 3.93 -5.91 -6.29
N LYS A 8 3.23 -5.26 -7.23
CA LYS A 8 3.36 -3.83 -7.54
C LYS A 8 2.28 -2.96 -6.89
N VAL A 9 1.23 -3.57 -6.34
CA VAL A 9 0.10 -2.86 -5.72
C VAL A 9 -0.02 -3.25 -4.26
N TRP A 10 0.21 -2.28 -3.38
CA TRP A 10 -0.08 -2.44 -1.96
C TRP A 10 -1.52 -2.03 -1.69
N VAL A 11 -2.27 -2.93 -1.04
CA VAL A 11 -3.62 -2.66 -0.54
C VAL A 11 -3.64 -2.77 0.98
N GLN A 12 -4.32 -1.84 1.64
CA GLN A 12 -4.62 -1.88 3.07
C GLN A 12 -6.12 -1.68 3.29
N TYR A 13 -6.65 -2.38 4.29
CA TYR A 13 -8.00 -2.19 4.78
C TYR A 13 -7.91 -1.70 6.22
N GLU A 14 -8.83 -0.82 6.58
CA GLU A 14 -9.04 -0.45 7.96
C GLU A 14 -9.79 -1.55 8.72
N SER A 15 -9.66 -1.53 10.06
CA SER A 15 -10.20 -2.60 10.91
C SER A 15 -11.72 -2.73 10.84
N ASP A 16 -12.41 -1.64 10.52
CA ASP A 16 -13.86 -1.58 10.34
C ASP A 16 -14.30 -1.92 8.90
N LEU A 17 -13.34 -2.15 7.99
CA LEU A 17 -13.55 -2.34 6.54
C LEU A 17 -14.28 -1.17 5.85
N GLY A 18 -14.46 -0.05 6.56
CA GLY A 18 -15.10 1.17 6.07
C GLY A 18 -14.16 1.99 5.20
N GLU A 19 -12.85 1.82 5.39
CA GLU A 19 -11.82 2.42 4.55
C GLU A 19 -10.93 1.35 3.94
N ARG A 20 -10.55 1.60 2.69
CA ARG A 20 -9.47 0.89 2.01
C ARG A 20 -8.60 1.85 1.23
N SER A 21 -7.32 1.52 1.16
CA SER A 21 -6.33 2.28 0.43
C SER A 21 -5.48 1.37 -0.45
N ALA A 22 -5.06 1.89 -1.60
CA ALA A 22 -4.17 1.22 -2.52
C ALA A 22 -3.10 2.17 -3.05
N VAL A 23 -1.90 1.64 -3.21
CA VAL A 23 -0.78 2.32 -3.88
C VAL A 23 -0.32 1.44 -5.02
N ASP A 24 -0.48 1.94 -6.25
CA ASP A 24 0.15 1.38 -7.43
C ASP A 24 1.54 1.99 -7.58
N PHE A 25 2.56 1.20 -7.25
CA PHE A 25 3.94 1.67 -7.31
C PHE A 25 4.48 1.79 -8.73
N GLU A 26 3.92 1.07 -9.70
CA GLU A 26 4.34 1.17 -11.09
C GLU A 26 3.90 2.52 -11.67
N ASN A 27 2.59 2.80 -11.54
CA ASN A 27 1.98 3.96 -12.16
C ASN A 27 2.02 5.22 -11.27
N GLY A 28 2.44 5.07 -10.01
CA GLY A 28 2.50 6.17 -9.05
C GLY A 28 1.12 6.65 -8.60
N VAL A 29 0.09 5.80 -8.67
CA VAL A 29 -1.28 6.18 -8.34
C VAL A 29 -1.62 5.76 -6.92
N VAL A 30 -2.10 6.69 -6.11
CA VAL A 30 -2.63 6.42 -4.78
C VAL A 30 -4.13 6.58 -4.80
N ARG A 31 -4.85 5.59 -4.25
CA ARG A 31 -6.30 5.59 -4.13
C ARG A 31 -6.72 5.30 -2.70
N ILE A 32 -7.60 6.13 -2.17
CA ILE A 32 -8.24 5.93 -0.86
C ILE A 32 -9.74 5.91 -1.12
N GLN A 33 -10.42 4.92 -0.56
CA GLN A 33 -11.85 4.77 -0.73
C GLN A 33 -12.53 4.48 0.59
N LEU A 34 -13.54 5.29 0.88
CA LEU A 34 -14.45 5.13 2.00
C LEU A 34 -15.78 4.54 1.54
N LEU A 35 -16.32 3.64 2.35
CA LEU A 35 -17.63 3.05 2.17
C LEU A 35 -18.57 3.61 3.23
N ILE A 36 -19.53 4.43 2.80
CA ILE A 36 -20.51 5.07 3.67
C ILE A 36 -21.93 4.59 3.35
N PHE A 37 -22.85 4.82 4.28
CA PHE A 37 -24.27 4.52 4.08
C PHE A 37 -24.83 5.27 2.85
N ALA A 38 -25.74 4.63 2.11
CA ALA A 38 -26.36 5.22 0.92
C ALA A 38 -27.08 6.57 1.18
N ALA A 39 -27.55 6.78 2.41
CA ALA A 39 -28.26 7.98 2.83
C ALA A 39 -27.34 9.09 3.39
N ALA A 40 -26.04 8.82 3.57
CA ALA A 40 -25.09 9.79 4.09
C ALA A 40 -24.69 10.80 3.01
N ASP A 41 -24.34 12.02 3.42
CA ASP A 41 -23.77 13.02 2.53
C ASP A 41 -22.28 12.71 2.27
N PRO A 42 -21.87 12.39 1.03
CA PRO A 42 -20.47 12.12 0.69
C PRO A 42 -19.55 13.35 0.81
N TYR A 43 -20.11 14.55 0.94
CA TYR A 43 -19.35 15.80 1.09
C TYR A 43 -19.41 16.38 2.51
N SER A 44 -19.92 15.62 3.48
CA SER A 44 -19.99 16.03 4.88
C SER A 44 -18.59 16.22 5.47
N ASP A 45 -18.50 17.02 6.53
CA ASP A 45 -17.21 17.27 7.20
C ASP A 45 -16.68 16.00 7.90
N GLU A 46 -17.56 15.07 8.27
CA GLU A 46 -17.18 13.75 8.78
C GLU A 46 -16.44 12.93 7.71
N VAL A 47 -16.99 12.85 6.49
CA VAL A 47 -16.34 12.12 5.39
C VAL A 47 -15.01 12.75 5.03
N LYS A 48 -14.92 14.09 5.01
CA LYS A 48 -13.66 14.81 4.79
C LYS A 48 -12.62 14.48 5.86
N ALA A 49 -12.99 14.53 7.14
CA ALA A 49 -12.09 14.20 8.25
C ALA A 49 -11.58 12.76 8.14
N HIS A 50 -12.43 11.82 7.72
CA HIS A 50 -12.04 10.44 7.46
C HIS A 50 -11.06 10.32 6.29
N LEU A 51 -11.27 11.03 5.18
CA LEU A 51 -10.34 11.04 4.06
C LEU A 51 -8.98 11.62 4.47
N GLU A 52 -8.97 12.73 5.23
CA GLU A 52 -7.74 13.33 5.75
C GLU A 52 -6.97 12.35 6.65
N GLN A 53 -7.68 11.65 7.54
CA GLN A 53 -7.10 10.62 8.39
C GLN A 53 -6.55 9.45 7.57
N GLY A 54 -7.29 8.96 6.58
CA GLY A 54 -6.86 7.89 5.68
C GLY A 54 -5.58 8.24 4.92
N VAL A 55 -5.47 9.47 4.42
CA VAL A 55 -4.24 9.98 3.78
C VAL A 55 -3.06 9.92 4.76
N ARG A 56 -3.26 10.43 5.98
CA ARG A 56 -2.20 10.46 7.00
C ARG A 56 -1.77 9.04 7.40
N ASN A 57 -2.75 8.16 7.63
CA ASN A 57 -2.52 6.76 7.99
C ASN A 57 -1.76 6.03 6.90
N LEU A 58 -2.12 6.22 5.63
CA LEU A 58 -1.44 5.60 4.50
C LEU A 58 -0.01 6.11 4.33
N VAL A 59 0.20 7.43 4.41
CA VAL A 59 1.53 8.03 4.24
C VAL A 59 2.47 7.66 5.38
N LEU A 60 1.97 7.56 6.62
CA LEU A 60 2.75 7.24 7.81
C LEU A 60 2.84 5.75 8.13
N ALA A 61 2.17 4.89 7.34
CA ALA A 61 2.15 3.47 7.59
C ALA A 61 3.54 2.81 7.46
N GLU A 62 3.75 1.77 8.26
CA GLU A 62 5.01 1.04 8.30
C GLU A 62 5.31 0.33 6.98
N SER A 63 6.39 0.73 6.31
CA SER A 63 7.17 -0.20 5.50
C SER A 63 8.06 -1.01 6.43
N LYS A 64 7.64 -2.22 6.81
CA LYS A 64 8.61 -3.15 7.39
C LYS A 64 9.71 -3.38 6.35
N ASP A 65 10.96 -3.28 6.78
CA ASP A 65 12.12 -3.47 5.92
C ASP A 65 12.07 -4.91 5.34
N PRO A 66 12.24 -5.09 4.03
CA PRO A 66 12.37 -6.42 3.42
C PRO A 66 13.38 -7.32 4.14
N ILE A 67 14.47 -6.77 4.70
CA ILE A 67 15.48 -7.52 5.46
C ILE A 67 14.94 -8.00 6.81
N GLU A 68 14.14 -7.19 7.51
CA GLU A 68 13.49 -7.61 8.76
C GLU A 68 12.42 -8.68 8.52
N MET A 69 11.78 -8.68 7.34
CA MET A 69 10.85 -9.74 6.93
C MET A 69 11.56 -11.07 6.63
N ILE A 70 12.77 -11.02 6.06
CA ILE A 70 13.61 -12.21 5.81
C ILE A 70 14.15 -12.77 7.14
N ARG A 71 14.72 -11.92 8.01
CA ARG A 71 15.27 -12.35 9.31
C ARG A 71 14.21 -12.81 10.31
N GLY A 72 13.01 -12.22 10.29
CA GLY A 72 11.93 -12.58 11.21
C GLY A 72 11.38 -14.00 11.02
N GLN A 73 11.58 -14.63 9.86
CA GLN A 73 11.05 -15.98 9.57
C GLN A 73 11.91 -17.13 10.10
N GLU A 74 13.18 -16.93 10.46
CA GLU A 74 13.95 -17.97 11.18
C GLU A 74 13.40 -18.20 12.60
N SER A 75 12.69 -17.20 13.17
CA SER A 75 12.12 -17.28 14.53
C SER A 75 10.65 -17.73 14.62
N LEU A 76 9.92 -17.77 13.49
CA LEU A 76 8.48 -18.01 13.47
C LEU A 76 8.10 -19.20 12.57
N GLY A 77 8.72 -20.34 12.85
CA GLY A 77 8.12 -21.62 12.49
C GLY A 77 6.77 -21.78 13.19
N SER A 78 5.73 -22.17 12.42
CA SER A 78 4.53 -22.87 12.92
C SER A 78 3.19 -22.13 13.12
N LYS A 79 2.93 -20.91 12.60
CA LYS A 79 1.58 -20.27 12.71
C LYS A 79 0.91 -19.78 11.40
N LYS A 80 1.31 -20.26 10.22
CA LYS A 80 0.79 -19.77 8.91
C LYS A 80 -0.63 -20.24 8.52
N GLY A 81 -1.23 -21.21 9.20
CA GLY A 81 -2.51 -21.81 8.78
C GLY A 81 -3.78 -21.02 9.18
N LYS A 82 -3.81 -20.41 10.37
CA LYS A 82 -5.03 -19.80 10.93
C LYS A 82 -5.32 -18.38 10.42
N GLU A 83 -4.30 -17.66 9.97
CA GLU A 83 -4.43 -16.25 9.58
C GLU A 83 -5.04 -16.08 8.18
N ARG A 84 -4.73 -17.00 7.24
CA ARG A 84 -5.34 -17.05 5.91
C ARG A 84 -6.85 -17.27 5.97
N GLN A 85 -7.31 -18.17 6.85
CA GLN A 85 -8.75 -18.42 7.06
C GLN A 85 -9.47 -17.25 7.72
N LYS A 86 -8.79 -16.46 8.56
CA LYS A 86 -9.38 -15.27 9.20
C LYS A 86 -9.53 -14.09 8.24
N LEU A 87 -8.65 -13.97 7.24
CA LEU A 87 -8.72 -12.91 6.23
C LEU A 87 -9.84 -13.11 5.19
N LEU A 88 -10.29 -14.37 5.02
CA LEU A 88 -11.39 -14.75 4.11
C LEU A 88 -12.79 -14.55 4.74
N VAL A 89 -12.89 -14.28 6.05
CA VAL A 89 -14.14 -14.22 6.83
C VAL A 89 -14.29 -12.88 7.57
N LEU A 90 -13.79 -11.78 7.00
CA LEU A 90 -14.06 -10.44 7.51
C LEU A 90 -15.34 -9.93 6.82
N GLU A 91 -16.46 -10.29 7.43
CA GLU A 91 -17.80 -9.92 6.97
C GLU A 91 -18.03 -8.42 7.05
N HIS A 92 -18.57 -7.89 5.95
CA HIS A 92 -18.79 -6.48 5.68
C HIS A 92 -20.01 -5.99 6.45
N SER A 93 -19.88 -5.80 7.76
CA SER A 93 -20.92 -5.14 8.53
C SER A 93 -20.86 -3.63 8.28
N PRO A 94 -21.98 -2.96 7.95
CA PRO A 94 -22.02 -1.52 7.84
C PRO A 94 -21.79 -0.92 9.24
N HIS A 95 -20.62 -0.33 9.43
CA HIS A 95 -20.29 0.37 10.67
C HIS A 95 -20.36 1.87 10.43
N PRO A 96 -20.81 2.66 11.42
CA PRO A 96 -20.53 4.09 11.43
C PRO A 96 -19.04 4.29 11.22
N LEU A 97 -18.67 5.22 10.35
CA LEU A 97 -17.29 5.66 10.24
C LEU A 97 -16.85 6.10 11.65
N LYS A 98 -15.88 5.39 12.23
CA LYS A 98 -15.31 5.75 13.53
C LYS A 98 -13.91 6.28 13.27
N LEU A 99 -13.70 7.56 13.52
CA LEU A 99 -12.34 8.11 13.53
C LEU A 99 -11.53 7.30 14.55
N ASP A 100 -10.34 6.84 14.18
CA ASP A 100 -9.48 6.21 15.19
C ASP A 100 -9.26 7.23 16.32
N GLU A 101 -9.73 6.90 17.53
CA GLU A 101 -9.56 7.77 18.71
C GLU A 101 -8.08 7.98 19.07
N LYS A 102 -7.20 7.10 18.57
CA LYS A 102 -5.75 7.16 18.78
C LYS A 102 -5.03 7.07 17.45
N PRO A 103 -4.08 7.99 17.17
CA PRO A 103 -3.28 7.91 15.95
C PRO A 103 -2.48 6.62 15.92
N LYS A 104 -2.43 5.99 14.76
CA LYS A 104 -1.63 4.78 14.53
C LYS A 104 -0.14 5.08 14.79
N PRO A 105 0.63 4.09 15.25
CA PRO A 105 2.06 4.27 15.43
C PRO A 105 2.69 4.67 14.08
N ASN A 106 3.34 5.83 14.08
CA ASN A 106 4.04 6.32 12.91
C ASN A 106 5.23 5.40 12.60
N ALA A 107 5.38 5.03 11.33
CA ALA A 107 6.58 4.34 10.90
C ALA A 107 7.83 5.18 11.18
N ARG A 108 8.91 4.50 11.57
CA ARG A 108 10.23 5.14 11.70
C ARG A 108 10.65 5.76 10.36
N ASP A 109 10.49 5.01 9.28
CA ASP A 109 10.71 5.44 7.90
C ASP A 109 9.46 5.14 7.03
N PRO A 110 8.49 6.06 6.97
CA PRO A 110 7.29 5.88 6.16
C PRO A 110 7.60 5.88 4.65
N LEU A 111 6.98 4.94 3.93
CA LEU A 111 7.32 4.68 2.54
C LEU A 111 7.01 5.85 1.61
N LEU A 112 5.84 6.48 1.76
CA LEU A 112 5.37 7.50 0.82
C LEU A 112 5.94 8.90 1.10
N LEU A 113 6.59 9.11 2.24
CA LEU A 113 7.25 10.38 2.51
C LEU A 113 8.37 10.63 1.49
N GLY A 114 8.43 11.86 0.99
CA GLY A 114 9.36 12.23 -0.08
C GLY A 114 8.97 11.73 -1.48
N GLN A 115 7.79 11.11 -1.63
CA GLN A 115 7.25 10.69 -2.94
C GLN A 115 5.97 11.46 -3.32
N ILE A 116 5.56 12.42 -2.51
CA ILE A 116 4.37 13.26 -2.71
C ILE A 116 4.75 14.75 -2.59
N ARG A 117 4.06 15.58 -3.36
CA ARG A 117 4.23 17.05 -3.37
C ARG A 117 2.88 17.73 -3.18
N MET A 118 2.90 18.87 -2.50
CA MET A 118 1.82 19.84 -2.45
C MET A 118 1.54 20.38 -3.87
N SER A 119 0.38 21.01 -4.10
CA SER A 119 0.08 21.68 -5.38
C SER A 119 1.07 22.79 -5.73
N ASP A 120 1.68 23.43 -4.72
CA ASP A 120 2.74 24.43 -4.90
C ASP A 120 4.14 23.84 -5.22
N GLY A 121 4.25 22.51 -5.30
CA GLY A 121 5.48 21.80 -5.63
C GLY A 121 6.39 21.47 -4.43
N ARG A 122 6.08 21.93 -3.21
CA ARG A 122 6.85 21.57 -2.01
C ARG A 122 6.72 20.08 -1.70
N LEU A 123 7.83 19.47 -1.30
CA LEU A 123 7.86 18.08 -0.87
C LEU A 123 7.15 17.93 0.48
N VAL A 124 6.29 16.92 0.62
CA VAL A 124 5.55 16.70 1.87
C VAL A 124 6.44 15.97 2.88
N SER A 125 6.71 16.63 4.01
CA SER A 125 7.34 16.07 5.21
C SER A 125 6.29 15.64 6.24
N LYS A 126 6.73 15.04 7.37
CA LYS A 126 5.83 14.66 8.48
C LYS A 126 5.04 15.87 9.02
N ASP A 127 5.66 17.04 9.06
CA ASP A 127 5.06 18.26 9.63
C ASP A 127 4.04 18.89 8.67
N ILE A 128 4.27 18.79 7.36
CA ILE A 128 3.41 19.37 6.31
C ILE A 128 2.25 18.42 5.96
N LEU A 129 2.37 17.13 6.28
CA LEU A 129 1.39 16.10 5.92
C LEU A 129 -0.07 16.42 6.32
N PRO A 130 -0.37 16.98 7.50
CA PRO A 130 -1.74 17.38 7.84
C PRO A 130 -2.31 18.44 6.88
N ASP A 131 -1.49 19.40 6.45
CA ASP A 131 -1.91 20.44 5.52
C ASP A 131 -2.09 19.88 4.10
N TYR A 132 -1.22 18.96 3.68
CA TYR A 132 -1.38 18.22 2.42
C TYR A 132 -2.69 17.43 2.37
N ALA A 133 -3.02 16.71 3.44
CA ALA A 133 -4.25 15.93 3.54
C ALA A 133 -5.49 16.84 3.42
N ARG A 134 -5.46 17.99 4.11
CA ARG A 134 -6.52 18.99 4.03
C ARG A 134 -6.66 19.57 2.62
N GLU A 135 -5.55 19.89 1.96
CA GLU A 135 -5.53 20.43 0.61
C GLU A 135 -6.17 19.45 -0.40
N LEU A 136 -5.78 18.17 -0.35
CA LEU A 136 -6.37 17.12 -1.21
C LEU A 136 -7.88 16.98 -1.02
N VAL A 137 -8.35 17.10 0.22
CA VAL A 137 -9.76 16.93 0.55
C VAL A 137 -10.56 18.20 0.23
N GLN A 138 -9.95 19.38 0.34
CA GLN A 138 -10.58 20.65 0.00
C GLN A 138 -10.76 20.88 -1.50
N SER A 139 -9.95 20.25 -2.36
CA SER A 139 -10.14 20.34 -3.81
C SER A 139 -11.47 19.76 -4.29
N LYS A 140 -12.09 18.88 -3.47
CA LYS A 140 -13.35 18.17 -3.74
C LYS A 140 -13.32 17.26 -4.97
N ASP A 141 -12.15 16.85 -5.43
CA ASP A 141 -11.99 15.94 -6.57
C ASP A 141 -12.23 14.47 -6.18
N PHE A 142 -13.35 14.21 -5.49
CA PHE A 142 -13.76 12.88 -5.09
C PHE A 142 -14.69 12.26 -6.13
N LYS A 143 -14.48 10.98 -6.41
CA LYS A 143 -15.42 10.17 -7.20
C LYS A 143 -16.37 9.47 -6.24
N VAL A 144 -17.68 9.60 -6.47
CA VAL A 144 -18.71 8.95 -5.67
C VAL A 144 -19.44 7.93 -6.53
N GLU A 145 -19.43 6.67 -6.11
CA GLU A 145 -20.09 5.58 -6.83
C GLU A 145 -21.05 4.83 -5.91
N LYS A 146 -22.24 4.48 -6.42
CA LYS A 146 -23.15 3.58 -5.71
C LYS A 146 -22.68 2.15 -5.89
N ILE A 147 -22.43 1.46 -4.78
CA ILE A 147 -22.03 0.07 -4.78
C ILE A 147 -23.02 -0.77 -3.96
N LYS A 148 -23.24 -2.00 -4.41
CA LYS A 148 -23.97 -3.01 -3.63
C LYS A 148 -22.95 -3.92 -2.96
N GLY A 149 -23.01 -4.00 -1.63
CA GLY A 149 -22.17 -4.91 -0.87
C GLY A 149 -22.55 -6.38 -1.12
N ALA A 150 -21.66 -7.30 -0.78
CA ALA A 150 -21.93 -8.73 -0.86
C ALA A 150 -23.07 -9.17 0.10
N ASP A 151 -23.33 -8.35 1.13
CA ASP A 151 -24.45 -8.45 2.07
C ASP A 151 -25.79 -7.93 1.49
N GLY A 152 -25.80 -7.42 0.26
CA GLY A 152 -26.98 -6.89 -0.41
C GLY A 152 -27.32 -5.45 -0.05
N ASN A 153 -26.62 -4.83 0.90
CA ASN A 153 -26.83 -3.44 1.30
C ASN A 153 -26.18 -2.45 0.32
N GLU A 154 -26.89 -1.37 0.01
CA GLU A 154 -26.37 -0.27 -0.81
C GLU A 154 -25.48 0.66 0.00
N ARG A 155 -24.37 1.08 -0.60
CA ARG A 155 -23.38 1.99 -0.02
C ARG A 155 -22.90 3.00 -1.05
N LEU A 156 -22.43 4.15 -0.60
CA LEU A 156 -21.65 5.06 -1.44
C LEU A 156 -20.16 4.78 -1.23
N ALA A 157 -19.45 4.62 -2.33
CA ALA A 157 -18.01 4.52 -2.36
C ALA A 157 -17.44 5.89 -2.73
N VAL A 158 -16.87 6.59 -1.75
CA VAL A 158 -16.21 7.89 -1.93
C VAL A 158 -14.73 7.65 -2.12
N ALA A 159 -14.21 7.91 -3.32
CA ALA A 159 -12.83 7.67 -3.70
C ALA A 159 -12.06 8.97 -3.93
N LEU A 160 -10.93 9.09 -3.24
CA LEU A 160 -9.91 10.12 -3.43
C LEU A 160 -8.72 9.48 -4.17
N GLU A 161 -8.28 10.09 -5.26
CA GLU A 161 -7.13 9.66 -6.05
C GLU A 161 -6.11 10.79 -6.18
N PHE A 162 -4.83 10.49 -5.97
CA PHE A 162 -3.73 11.43 -6.17
C PHE A 162 -2.49 10.73 -6.70
N GLN A 163 -1.59 11.51 -7.30
CA GLN A 163 -0.38 11.01 -7.95
C GLN A 163 0.84 11.19 -7.05
N LEU A 164 1.75 10.22 -7.11
CA LEU A 164 3.13 10.37 -6.64
C LEU A 164 3.91 11.29 -7.60
N ILE A 165 5.06 11.78 -7.15
CA ILE A 165 5.97 12.53 -8.02
C ILE A 165 6.47 11.68 -9.20
N PRO A 166 6.72 12.25 -10.39
CA PRO A 166 7.17 11.47 -11.56
C PRO A 166 8.42 10.61 -11.30
N GLU A 167 9.32 11.06 -10.43
CA GLU A 167 10.55 10.36 -10.09
C GLU A 167 10.39 9.34 -8.94
N HIS A 168 9.15 8.96 -8.58
CA HIS A 168 8.86 8.09 -7.43
C HIS A 168 9.62 6.75 -7.49
N LEU A 169 9.81 6.17 -8.69
CA LEU A 169 10.59 4.95 -8.88
C LEU A 169 12.06 5.15 -8.52
N GLU A 170 12.64 6.27 -8.95
CA GLU A 170 14.05 6.59 -8.66
C GLU A 170 14.25 6.83 -7.16
N VAL A 171 13.31 7.56 -6.51
CA VAL A 171 13.35 7.78 -5.06
C VAL A 171 13.33 6.46 -4.30
N ARG A 172 12.48 5.50 -4.70
CA ARG A 172 12.48 4.17 -4.07
C ARG A 172 13.72 3.36 -4.41
N ALA A 173 14.18 3.34 -5.66
CA ALA A 173 15.39 2.62 -6.07
C ALA A 173 16.63 3.08 -5.28
N LYS A 174 16.75 4.39 -5.00
CA LYS A 174 17.82 4.94 -4.16
C LYS A 174 17.85 4.33 -2.76
N ARG A 175 16.69 4.04 -2.16
CA ARG A 175 16.58 3.38 -0.84
C ARG A 175 17.22 1.99 -0.83
N TYR A 176 17.13 1.27 -1.95
CA TYR A 176 17.66 -0.09 -2.08
C TYR A 176 19.12 -0.16 -2.54
N ARG A 177 19.73 0.98 -2.90
CA ARG A 177 21.10 1.01 -3.42
C ARG A 177 22.14 0.31 -2.53
N PRO A 178 22.18 0.52 -1.20
CA PRO A 178 23.16 -0.17 -0.35
C PRO A 178 23.00 -1.69 -0.41
N ILE A 179 21.75 -2.17 -0.28
CA ILE A 179 21.43 -3.61 -0.33
C ILE A 179 21.79 -4.20 -1.70
N VAL A 180 21.46 -3.49 -2.78
CA VAL A 180 21.80 -3.95 -4.14
C VAL A 180 23.32 -4.02 -4.33
N GLN A 181 24.08 -3.06 -3.81
CA GLN A 181 25.54 -3.07 -3.86
C GLN A 181 26.13 -4.26 -3.10
N ASP A 182 25.67 -4.51 -1.86
CA ASP A 182 26.12 -5.65 -1.05
C ASP A 182 25.91 -7.00 -1.77
N TYR A 183 24.73 -7.19 -2.38
CA TYR A 183 24.42 -8.42 -3.11
C TYR A 183 25.15 -8.50 -4.46
N ALA A 184 25.33 -7.38 -5.16
CA ALA A 184 26.10 -7.33 -6.39
C ALA A 184 27.55 -7.78 -6.15
N GLU A 185 28.18 -7.29 -5.08
CA GLU A 185 29.54 -7.66 -4.70
C GLU A 185 29.62 -9.12 -4.26
N LYS A 186 28.68 -9.55 -3.40
CA LYS A 186 28.67 -10.93 -2.86
C LYS A 186 28.51 -12.00 -3.93
N TYR A 187 27.69 -11.74 -4.94
CA TYR A 187 27.35 -12.71 -5.99
C TYR A 187 28.00 -12.39 -7.34
N SER A 188 28.84 -11.34 -7.42
CA SER A 188 29.45 -10.84 -8.66
C SER A 188 28.43 -10.58 -9.78
N ILE A 189 27.27 -10.03 -9.42
CA ILE A 189 26.18 -9.71 -10.34
C ILE A 189 26.22 -8.23 -10.67
N TYR A 190 26.01 -7.88 -11.95
CA TYR A 190 25.94 -6.49 -12.38
C TYR A 190 24.78 -5.75 -11.67
N PRO A 191 25.04 -4.69 -10.86
CA PRO A 191 24.00 -4.04 -10.06
C PRO A 191 22.76 -3.58 -10.86
N PRO A 192 22.90 -3.01 -12.07
CA PRO A 192 21.73 -2.65 -12.90
C PRO A 192 20.83 -3.83 -13.24
N LEU A 193 21.37 -5.06 -13.34
CA LEU A 193 20.55 -6.25 -13.52
C LEU A 193 19.67 -6.53 -12.29
N ILE A 194 20.23 -6.41 -11.09
CA ILE A 194 19.47 -6.56 -9.84
C ILE A 194 18.37 -5.51 -9.77
N PHE A 195 18.67 -4.24 -10.09
CA PHE A 195 17.65 -3.19 -10.15
C PHE A 195 16.55 -3.49 -11.17
N ALA A 196 16.91 -3.98 -12.36
CA ALA A 196 15.94 -4.34 -13.40
C ALA A 196 15.00 -5.47 -12.95
N VAL A 197 15.53 -6.49 -12.27
CA VAL A 197 14.72 -7.56 -11.69
C VAL A 197 13.80 -7.00 -10.62
N ILE A 198 14.31 -6.22 -9.66
CA ILE A 198 13.47 -5.64 -8.59
C ILE A 198 12.33 -4.79 -9.17
N HIS A 199 12.65 -3.96 -10.16
CA HIS A 199 11.66 -3.14 -10.85
C HIS A 199 10.57 -3.99 -11.52
N THR A 200 10.99 -5.00 -12.27
CA THR A 200 10.08 -5.88 -13.02
C THR A 200 9.14 -6.65 -12.09
N GLU A 201 9.67 -7.16 -10.98
CA GLU A 201 8.92 -8.00 -10.04
C GLU A 201 8.03 -7.20 -9.09
N SER A 202 8.47 -6.04 -8.60
CA SER A 202 7.80 -5.36 -7.49
C SER A 202 7.64 -3.86 -7.62
N ALA A 203 8.22 -3.22 -8.65
CA ALA A 203 8.28 -1.75 -8.74
C ALA A 203 8.88 -1.08 -7.48
N PHE A 204 9.82 -1.78 -6.82
CA PHE A 204 10.42 -1.37 -5.54
C PHE A 204 9.41 -1.29 -4.38
N ASN A 205 8.39 -2.15 -4.40
CA ASN A 205 7.42 -2.28 -3.32
C ASN A 205 7.97 -3.18 -2.20
N PRO A 206 8.27 -2.65 -1.00
CA PRO A 206 8.71 -3.48 0.13
C PRO A 206 7.63 -4.45 0.63
N ARG A 207 6.36 -4.21 0.30
CA ARG A 207 5.20 -5.02 0.72
C ARG A 207 4.72 -5.97 -0.38
N ALA A 208 5.54 -6.21 -1.40
CA ALA A 208 5.24 -7.14 -2.48
C ALA A 208 4.89 -8.54 -1.92
N ARG A 209 3.69 -9.01 -2.26
CA ARG A 209 3.22 -10.37 -1.97
C ARG A 209 2.77 -10.99 -3.29
N SER A 210 3.34 -12.13 -3.68
CA SER A 210 2.75 -12.96 -4.72
C SER A 210 1.71 -13.93 -4.12
N GLY A 211 0.78 -14.42 -4.94
CA GLY A 211 -0.21 -15.43 -4.52
C GLY A 211 0.42 -16.78 -4.11
N THR A 212 1.70 -16.94 -4.40
CA THR A 212 2.59 -18.05 -4.09
C THR A 212 3.52 -17.73 -2.91
N PRO A 213 4.22 -18.72 -2.32
CA PRO A 213 5.00 -18.52 -1.08
C PRO A 213 6.27 -17.66 -1.20
N ALA A 214 6.43 -16.86 -2.25
CA ALA A 214 7.56 -15.97 -2.43
C ALA A 214 7.25 -14.57 -1.87
N TYR A 215 8.17 -14.05 -1.07
CA TYR A 215 8.01 -12.79 -0.33
C TYR A 215 9.14 -11.82 -0.74
N GLY A 216 8.80 -10.57 -1.05
CA GLY A 216 9.77 -9.48 -1.21
C GLY A 216 10.01 -8.97 -2.63
N LEU A 217 11.04 -8.13 -2.78
CA LEU A 217 11.37 -7.31 -3.95
C LEU A 217 11.67 -8.08 -5.24
N ILE A 218 12.01 -9.36 -5.12
CA ILE A 218 12.38 -10.26 -6.22
C ILE A 218 11.51 -11.50 -6.09
N ASP A 219 10.58 -11.72 -7.03
CA ASP A 219 9.80 -12.95 -7.12
C ASP A 219 10.66 -14.04 -7.79
N ALA A 220 11.44 -14.77 -7.00
CA ALA A 220 12.37 -15.78 -7.51
C ALA A 220 11.69 -17.01 -8.15
N VAL A 221 10.35 -17.04 -8.28
CA VAL A 221 9.59 -18.19 -8.78
C VAL A 221 9.41 -18.18 -10.31
N GLY A 222 9.61 -17.03 -10.97
CA GLY A 222 9.58 -16.95 -12.44
C GLY A 222 10.71 -17.73 -13.13
N ALA A 223 11.87 -17.85 -12.47
CA ALA A 223 13.05 -18.50 -13.04
C ALA A 223 13.07 -20.03 -12.92
N SER A 224 12.16 -20.65 -12.14
CA SER A 224 12.18 -22.11 -11.88
C SER A 224 11.11 -22.91 -12.63
N ARG A 225 10.40 -22.33 -13.62
CA ARG A 225 9.48 -23.06 -14.52
C ARG A 225 10.16 -23.54 -15.80
N GLY A 226 11.37 -24.07 -15.67
CA GLY A 226 12.03 -24.87 -16.67
C GLY A 226 12.80 -25.98 -15.98
N SER A 227 12.14 -27.08 -15.64
CA SER A 227 12.83 -28.32 -15.27
C SER A 227 13.73 -28.73 -16.44
N PRO A 228 15.06 -28.80 -16.28
CA PRO A 228 15.91 -29.52 -17.20
C PRO A 228 15.98 -30.98 -16.74
N GLY A 229 15.62 -31.91 -17.63
CA GLY A 229 16.06 -33.30 -17.53
C GLY A 229 15.07 -34.29 -16.90
N CYS A 230 14.27 -34.92 -17.75
CA CYS A 230 14.20 -36.39 -17.74
C CYS A 230 14.83 -36.87 -19.04
N ALA A 231 16.06 -37.35 -18.94
CA ALA A 231 16.62 -38.38 -19.81
C ALA A 231 16.46 -39.71 -19.08
#